data_AF-A0A960TXJ9-F1
#
_entry.id   AF-A0A960TXJ9-F1
#
_cell.length_a   1.000
_cell.length_b   1.000
_cell.length_c   1.000
_cell.angle_alpha   90.00
_cell.angle_beta   90.00
_cell.angle_gamma   90.00
#
_symmetry.space_group_name_H-M   'P 1'
#
loop_
_entity.id
_entity.type
_entity.pdbx_description
1 polymer ?
#
loop_
_entity_poly.entity_id
_entity_poly.type
_entity_poly.pdbx_seq_one_letter_code
_entity_poly.pdbx_strand_id
1 'polypeptide(L)'
;MPRLLIIAALLIVAVTACDESSGNDPIGAPCDEKDECDSGLCIQEERYDEFTGFTGGICTQYCAGSCPGDAVCQDAGAGEGLCHAACDTTDDCRDGYACTTDTGACVPDCRLSSCGDTAVCVEDTGLCAPDCRVDGECEAGLVCGDDGLCQTEDGNPPPEAGNAP
;
A
#
# COMPACT_ATOMS: atom_id res chain seq x y z
N MET A 1 32.91 -44.76 41.59
CA MET A 1 32.45 -45.10 40.23
C MET A 1 31.51 -44.00 39.74
N PRO A 2 31.98 -42.93 39.07
CA PRO A 2 31.10 -41.89 38.55
C PRO A 2 30.63 -42.27 37.14
N ARG A 3 29.31 -42.31 36.95
CA ARG A 3 28.66 -42.51 35.65
C ARG A 3 28.73 -41.20 34.86
N LEU A 4 29.51 -41.22 33.79
CA LEU A 4 29.62 -40.16 32.78
C LEU A 4 28.35 -40.20 31.91
N LEU A 5 27.44 -39.24 32.08
CA LEU A 5 26.28 -39.05 31.21
C LEU A 5 26.71 -38.16 30.04
N ILE A 6 26.87 -38.77 28.87
CA ILE A 6 27.10 -38.08 27.59
C ILE A 6 25.76 -37.53 27.13
N ILE A 7 25.56 -36.21 27.30
CA ILE A 7 24.42 -35.50 26.71
C ILE A 7 24.80 -35.21 25.26
N ALA A 8 24.24 -35.99 24.33
CA ALA A 8 24.29 -35.71 22.91
C ALA A 8 23.43 -34.46 22.63
N ALA A 9 24.09 -33.32 22.39
CA ALA A 9 23.44 -32.11 21.94
C ALA A 9 22.97 -32.31 20.49
N LEU A 10 21.68 -32.58 20.32
CA LEU A 10 21.02 -32.62 19.02
C LEU A 10 20.88 -31.18 18.50
N LEU A 11 21.79 -30.78 17.63
CA LEU A 11 21.78 -29.49 16.95
C LEU A 11 20.76 -29.57 15.79
N ILE A 12 19.50 -29.22 16.07
CA ILE A 12 18.47 -29.09 15.05
C ILE A 12 18.71 -27.74 14.36
N VAL A 13 19.44 -27.78 13.23
CA VAL A 13 19.50 -26.66 12.30
C VAL A 13 18.17 -26.63 11.57
N ALA A 14 17.25 -25.78 12.02
CA ALA A 14 16.05 -25.46 11.27
C ALA A 14 16.49 -24.69 10.02
N VAL A 15 16.62 -25.40 8.90
CA VAL A 15 16.75 -24.78 7.59
C VAL A 15 15.39 -24.16 7.30
N THR A 16 15.23 -22.89 7.64
CA THR A 16 14.20 -22.05 7.06
C THR A 16 14.52 -22.00 5.57
N ALA A 17 13.82 -22.81 4.78
CA ALA A 17 13.81 -22.62 3.34
C ALA A 17 13.34 -21.17 3.14
N CYS A 18 14.18 -20.35 2.51
CA CYS A 18 13.66 -19.15 1.88
C CYS A 18 12.63 -19.65 0.89
N ASP A 19 11.36 -19.34 1.12
CA ASP A 19 10.31 -19.55 0.13
C ASP A 19 10.73 -18.71 -1.06
N GLU A 20 11.30 -19.35 -2.10
CA GLU A 20 11.59 -18.67 -3.36
C GLU A 20 10.22 -18.31 -3.93
N SER A 21 9.76 -17.08 -3.64
CA SER A 21 8.54 -16.53 -4.19
C SER A 21 8.59 -16.77 -5.69
N SER A 22 7.68 -17.61 -6.18
CA SER A 22 7.77 -18.17 -7.53
C SER A 22 7.42 -17.16 -8.62
N GLY A 23 7.17 -15.90 -8.26
CA GLY A 23 6.96 -14.80 -9.18
C GLY A 23 5.66 -14.84 -9.96
N ASN A 24 4.59 -15.33 -9.35
CA ASN A 24 3.28 -15.46 -10.01
C ASN A 24 2.13 -14.97 -9.12
N ASP A 25 2.41 -14.03 -8.22
CA ASP A 25 1.36 -13.51 -7.34
C ASP A 25 0.39 -12.62 -8.15
N PRO A 26 -0.93 -12.83 -7.98
CA PRO A 26 -1.94 -12.14 -8.77
C PRO A 26 -2.11 -10.68 -8.33
N ILE A 27 -2.84 -9.90 -9.13
CA ILE A 27 -3.22 -8.52 -8.77
C ILE A 27 -3.93 -8.50 -7.41
N GLY A 28 -3.50 -7.61 -6.52
CA GLY A 28 -3.99 -7.48 -5.15
C GLY A 28 -3.23 -8.28 -4.10
N ALA A 29 -2.33 -9.18 -4.50
CA ALA A 29 -1.49 -9.92 -3.57
C ALA A 29 -0.41 -9.01 -2.92
N PRO A 30 0.09 -9.34 -1.70
CA PRO A 30 1.30 -8.73 -1.15
C PRO A 30 2.50 -8.89 -2.08
N CYS A 31 3.42 -7.95 -1.98
CA CYS A 31 4.75 -8.10 -2.55
C CYS A 31 5.75 -7.16 -1.87
N ASP A 32 6.99 -7.62 -1.78
CA ASP A 32 8.16 -6.81 -1.41
C ASP A 32 8.99 -6.47 -2.66
N GLU A 33 8.97 -7.34 -3.67
CA GLU A 33 9.74 -7.18 -4.91
C GLU A 33 8.88 -7.37 -6.15
N LYS A 34 9.26 -6.70 -7.24
CA LYS A 34 8.46 -6.68 -8.48
C LYS A 34 8.34 -8.05 -9.16
N ASP A 35 9.34 -8.91 -8.97
CA ASP A 35 9.41 -10.25 -9.52
C ASP A 35 8.59 -11.28 -8.75
N GLU A 36 7.96 -10.89 -7.65
CA GLU A 36 6.96 -11.71 -6.96
C GLU A 36 5.61 -11.69 -7.71
N CYS A 37 5.33 -10.62 -8.44
CA CYS A 37 4.07 -10.38 -9.13
C CYS A 37 4.06 -10.97 -10.55
N ASP A 38 2.95 -11.60 -10.95
CA ASP A 38 2.71 -12.09 -12.32
C ASP A 38 2.81 -10.97 -13.36
N SER A 39 2.41 -9.75 -12.98
CA SER A 39 2.51 -8.54 -13.80
C SER A 39 3.94 -7.99 -13.94
N GLY A 40 4.86 -8.41 -13.07
CA GLY A 40 6.18 -7.81 -12.92
C GLY A 40 6.18 -6.41 -12.30
N LEU A 41 5.07 -5.99 -11.66
CA LEU A 41 4.92 -4.69 -11.01
C LEU A 41 4.40 -4.85 -9.57
N CYS A 42 5.26 -4.46 -8.64
CA CYS A 42 4.96 -4.31 -7.22
C CYS A 42 5.00 -2.83 -6.83
N ILE A 43 3.94 -2.33 -6.19
CA ILE A 43 4.01 -1.07 -5.44
C ILE A 43 4.33 -1.44 -4.00
N GLN A 44 5.56 -1.18 -3.58
CA GLN A 44 6.06 -1.47 -2.23
C GLN A 44 5.42 -0.55 -1.20
N GLU A 45 5.31 -1.01 0.04
CA GLU A 45 4.84 -0.18 1.17
C GLU A 45 5.69 1.10 1.35
N GLU A 46 6.99 0.97 1.15
CA GLU A 46 7.94 2.06 1.21
C GLU A 46 8.76 2.11 -0.07
N ARG A 47 8.96 3.32 -0.61
CA ARG A 47 9.82 3.55 -1.76
C ARG A 47 10.70 4.75 -1.48
N TYR A 48 12.02 4.55 -1.54
CA TYR A 48 13.00 5.60 -1.22
C TYR A 48 12.81 6.23 0.18
N ASP A 49 12.49 5.39 1.17
CA ASP A 49 12.19 5.81 2.56
C ASP A 49 10.90 6.66 2.69
N GLU A 50 10.03 6.63 1.68
CA GLU A 50 8.72 7.30 1.69
C GLU A 50 7.59 6.26 1.67
N PHE A 51 6.63 6.39 2.59
CA PHE A 51 5.45 5.54 2.64
C PHE A 51 4.54 5.80 1.43
N THR A 52 4.16 4.74 0.71
CA THR A 52 3.38 4.86 -0.53
C THR A 52 1.88 4.78 -0.30
N GLY A 53 1.43 4.45 0.92
CA GLY A 53 0.03 4.12 1.20
C GLY A 53 -0.29 2.63 1.13
N PHE A 54 0.57 1.79 0.53
CA PHE A 54 0.26 0.39 0.25
C PHE A 54 0.83 -0.56 1.29
N THR A 55 0.21 -0.65 2.46
CA THR A 55 0.60 -1.55 3.55
C THR A 55 0.80 -2.99 3.05
N GLY A 56 1.99 -3.57 3.26
CA GLY A 56 2.40 -4.90 2.83
C GLY A 56 2.61 -5.04 1.32
N GLY A 57 2.76 -3.93 0.60
CA GLY A 57 2.91 -3.83 -0.85
C GLY A 57 1.72 -4.41 -1.63
N ILE A 58 1.66 -4.14 -2.94
CA ILE A 58 0.61 -4.69 -3.80
C ILE A 58 1.12 -5.04 -5.19
N CYS A 59 0.82 -6.26 -5.63
CA CYS A 59 0.94 -6.64 -7.03
C CYS A 59 -0.16 -5.95 -7.84
N THR A 60 0.23 -5.22 -8.88
CA THR A 60 -0.69 -4.42 -9.70
C THR A 60 -0.22 -4.37 -11.15
N GLN A 61 -0.95 -3.66 -12.01
CA GLN A 61 -0.63 -3.43 -13.41
C GLN A 61 -1.19 -2.07 -13.83
N TYR A 62 -0.50 -1.37 -14.73
CA TYR A 62 -1.07 -0.20 -15.40
C TYR A 62 -2.23 -0.59 -16.33
N CYS A 63 -3.31 0.19 -16.30
CA CYS A 63 -4.48 0.00 -17.15
C CYS A 63 -4.95 1.31 -17.80
N ALA A 64 -5.67 1.15 -18.90
CA ALA A 64 -6.40 2.22 -19.59
C ALA A 64 -7.88 1.81 -19.75
N GLY A 65 -8.51 1.47 -18.61
CA GLY A 65 -9.92 1.08 -18.50
C GLY A 65 -10.23 -0.42 -18.38
N SER A 66 -9.24 -1.31 -18.47
CA SER A 66 -9.46 -2.76 -18.26
C SER A 66 -8.24 -3.44 -17.64
N CYS A 67 -8.49 -4.44 -16.80
CA CYS A 67 -7.51 -5.25 -16.10
C CYS A 67 -7.71 -6.75 -16.41
N PRO A 68 -6.67 -7.59 -16.26
CA PRO A 68 -6.81 -9.02 -16.45
C PRO A 68 -7.62 -9.65 -15.29
N GLY A 69 -8.26 -10.79 -15.59
CA GLY A 69 -9.05 -11.51 -14.60
C GLY A 69 -10.32 -10.77 -14.20
N ASP A 70 -10.58 -10.73 -12.90
CA ASP A 70 -11.67 -10.02 -12.24
C ASP A 70 -11.24 -8.66 -11.68
N ALA A 71 -9.96 -8.28 -11.78
CA ALA A 71 -9.45 -7.02 -11.27
C ALA A 71 -10.14 -5.80 -11.90
N VAL A 72 -10.19 -4.71 -11.13
CA VAL A 72 -10.80 -3.43 -11.52
C VAL A 72 -9.72 -2.41 -11.81
N CYS A 73 -9.90 -1.65 -12.90
CA CYS A 73 -9.04 -0.51 -13.21
C CYS A 73 -9.51 0.72 -12.42
N GLN A 74 -8.72 1.17 -11.45
CA GLN A 74 -8.93 2.42 -10.76
C GLN A 74 -8.22 3.55 -11.52
N ASP A 75 -9.00 4.53 -11.99
CA ASP A 75 -8.48 5.69 -12.70
C ASP A 75 -7.63 6.56 -11.76
N ALA A 76 -6.39 6.85 -12.16
CA ALA A 76 -5.45 7.70 -11.43
C ALA A 76 -5.35 9.12 -12.04
N GLY A 77 -6.14 9.39 -13.09
CA GLY A 77 -6.09 10.58 -13.91
C GLY A 77 -5.56 10.32 -15.33
N ALA A 78 -5.82 11.26 -16.23
CA ALA A 78 -5.29 11.29 -17.61
C ALA A 78 -5.58 10.04 -18.48
N GLY A 79 -6.54 9.20 -18.09
CA GLY A 79 -6.86 7.94 -18.78
C GLY A 79 -5.90 6.79 -18.45
N GLU A 80 -5.06 6.97 -17.45
CA GLU A 80 -4.18 5.95 -16.88
C GLU A 80 -4.73 5.53 -15.51
N GLY A 81 -4.47 4.28 -15.13
CA GLY A 81 -4.94 3.74 -13.87
C GLY A 81 -4.11 2.56 -13.42
N LEU A 82 -4.43 2.06 -12.23
CA LEU A 82 -3.85 0.87 -11.65
C LEU A 82 -4.92 -0.21 -11.50
N CYS A 83 -4.51 -1.46 -11.68
CA CYS A 83 -5.37 -2.60 -11.44
C CYS A 83 -5.37 -2.99 -9.96
N HIS A 84 -6.56 -3.10 -9.40
CA HIS A 84 -6.79 -3.52 -8.03
C HIS A 84 -7.63 -4.81 -8.01
N ALA A 85 -7.50 -5.61 -6.95
CA ALA A 85 -8.41 -6.72 -6.72
C ALA A 85 -9.86 -6.20 -6.66
N ALA A 86 -10.79 -6.94 -7.25
CA ALA A 86 -12.21 -6.64 -7.14
C ALA A 86 -12.75 -7.02 -5.76
N CYS A 87 -13.81 -6.34 -5.35
CA CYS A 87 -14.53 -6.62 -4.12
C CYS A 87 -16.00 -6.21 -4.25
N ASP A 88 -16.84 -6.87 -3.46
CA ASP A 88 -18.22 -6.43 -3.22
C ASP A 88 -18.33 -5.73 -1.84
N THR A 89 -17.48 -6.12 -0.90
CA THR A 89 -17.43 -5.65 0.49
C THR A 89 -16.00 -5.55 0.99
N THR A 90 -15.77 -4.79 2.06
CA THR A 90 -14.44 -4.68 2.70
C THR A 90 -13.89 -6.04 3.16
N ASP A 91 -14.75 -7.00 3.50
CA ASP A 91 -14.31 -8.34 3.92
C ASP A 91 -13.69 -9.17 2.77
N ASP A 92 -13.91 -8.76 1.52
CA ASP A 92 -13.25 -9.36 0.35
C ASP A 92 -11.81 -8.85 0.18
N CYS A 93 -11.47 -7.74 0.84
CA CYS A 93 -10.15 -7.13 0.78
C CYS A 93 -9.22 -7.68 1.86
N ARG A 94 -7.91 -7.55 1.60
CA ARG A 94 -6.86 -7.85 2.58
C ARG A 94 -6.92 -6.84 3.75
N ASP A 95 -6.42 -7.25 4.92
CA ASP A 95 -6.18 -6.36 6.05
C ASP A 95 -5.46 -5.06 5.62
N GLY A 96 -5.98 -3.91 6.07
CA GLY A 96 -5.49 -2.58 5.70
C GLY A 96 -6.07 -2.04 4.39
N TYR A 97 -6.98 -2.76 3.72
CA TYR A 97 -7.64 -2.35 2.49
C TYR A 97 -9.16 -2.35 2.68
N ALA A 98 -9.84 -1.40 2.04
CA ALA A 98 -11.30 -1.32 2.01
C ALA A 98 -11.82 -1.37 0.58
N CYS A 99 -13.06 -1.85 0.45
CA CYS A 99 -13.74 -1.87 -0.83
C CYS A 99 -14.33 -0.50 -1.15
N THR A 100 -13.86 0.14 -2.21
CA THR A 100 -14.46 1.40 -2.67
C THR A 100 -15.81 1.11 -3.32
N THR A 101 -16.88 1.78 -2.86
CA THR A 101 -18.23 1.56 -3.39
C THR A 101 -18.42 2.02 -4.83
N ASP A 102 -17.57 2.93 -5.30
CA ASP A 102 -17.72 3.53 -6.64
C ASP A 102 -17.20 2.64 -7.76
N THR A 103 -16.08 1.95 -7.53
CA THR A 103 -15.44 1.10 -8.54
C THR A 103 -15.47 -0.38 -8.20
N GLY A 104 -15.71 -0.76 -6.93
CA GLY A 104 -15.58 -2.15 -6.47
C GLY A 104 -14.13 -2.63 -6.42
N ALA A 105 -13.18 -1.73 -6.12
CA ALA A 105 -11.76 -2.03 -5.99
C ALA A 105 -11.31 -2.06 -4.53
N CYS A 106 -10.41 -2.99 -4.19
CA CYS A 106 -9.69 -2.97 -2.93
C CYS A 106 -8.57 -1.94 -2.98
N VAL A 107 -8.72 -0.87 -2.18
CA VAL A 107 -7.73 0.22 -2.06
C VAL A 107 -7.25 0.31 -0.62
N PRO A 108 -6.03 0.81 -0.38
CA PRO A 108 -5.57 1.02 1.00
C PRO A 108 -6.53 1.93 1.77
N ASP A 109 -6.79 1.57 3.03
CA ASP A 109 -7.65 2.36 3.92
C ASP A 109 -6.96 2.57 5.27
N CYS A 110 -6.57 3.81 5.53
CA CYS A 110 -5.86 4.22 6.74
C CYS A 110 -6.72 4.21 8.01
N ARG A 111 -8.02 3.92 7.90
CA ARG A 111 -8.87 3.66 9.07
C ARG A 111 -8.72 2.20 9.52
N LEU A 112 -8.17 1.35 8.65
CA LEU A 112 -7.90 -0.06 8.89
C LEU A 112 -6.41 -0.35 9.14
N SER A 113 -5.50 0.50 8.62
CA SER A 113 -4.05 0.43 8.85
C SER A 113 -3.45 1.81 9.18
N SER A 114 -2.20 1.87 9.63
CA SER A 114 -1.51 3.16 9.86
C SER A 114 -0.98 3.77 8.55
N CYS A 115 -0.91 5.10 8.48
CA CYS A 115 -0.23 5.85 7.41
C CYS A 115 1.30 5.97 7.59
N GLY A 116 1.87 5.24 8.54
CA GLY A 116 3.26 5.42 8.94
C GLY A 116 3.49 6.75 9.67
N ASP A 117 4.75 7.17 9.75
CA ASP A 117 5.18 8.34 10.53
C ASP A 117 5.17 9.67 9.73
N THR A 118 4.97 9.60 8.41
CA THR A 118 5.10 10.74 7.48
C THR A 118 3.78 11.16 6.84
N ALA A 119 2.68 10.50 7.16
CA ALA A 119 1.37 10.78 6.60
C ALA A 119 0.28 10.66 7.66
N VAL A 120 -0.82 11.38 7.45
CA VAL A 120 -2.01 11.37 8.30
C VAL A 120 -3.19 10.75 7.55
N CYS A 121 -4.07 10.10 8.30
CA CYS A 121 -5.27 9.50 7.74
C CYS A 121 -6.34 10.57 7.49
N VAL A 122 -6.79 10.70 6.24
CA VAL A 122 -7.93 11.53 5.88
C VAL A 122 -9.20 10.73 6.10
N GLU A 123 -9.83 10.88 7.27
CA GLU A 123 -10.98 10.07 7.71
C GLU A 123 -12.14 9.97 6.69
N ASP A 124 -12.38 11.06 5.96
CA ASP A 124 -13.46 11.14 4.98
C ASP A 124 -13.21 10.21 3.77
N THR A 125 -11.97 10.13 3.30
CA THR A 125 -11.60 9.32 2.12
C THR A 125 -11.02 7.95 2.51
N GLY A 126 -10.51 7.81 3.73
CA GLY A 126 -9.72 6.66 4.15
C GLY A 126 -8.32 6.62 3.51
N LEU A 127 -7.86 7.69 2.86
CA LEU A 127 -6.55 7.73 2.22
C LEU A 127 -5.49 8.39 3.11
N CYS A 128 -4.25 7.95 2.98
CA CYS A 128 -3.11 8.62 3.59
C CYS A 128 -2.72 9.84 2.77
N ALA A 129 -2.57 10.98 3.45
CA ALA A 129 -2.06 12.21 2.87
C ALA A 129 -0.79 12.65 3.62
N PRO A 130 0.17 13.31 2.96
CA PRO A 130 1.38 13.81 3.62
C PRO A 130 1.05 14.67 4.84
N ASP A 131 1.73 14.40 5.96
CA ASP A 131 1.68 15.23 7.18
C ASP A 131 2.47 16.51 6.95
N CYS A 132 1.95 17.64 7.42
CA CYS A 132 2.67 18.89 7.50
C CYS A 132 2.66 19.46 8.92
N ARG A 133 3.71 20.19 9.26
CA ARG A 133 3.91 20.87 10.54
C ARG A 133 4.15 22.36 10.35
N VAL A 134 4.62 22.75 9.18
CA VAL A 134 4.83 24.15 8.78
C VAL A 134 4.53 24.32 7.30
N ASP A 135 4.13 25.52 6.89
CA ASP A 135 3.79 25.83 5.49
C ASP A 135 4.89 25.47 4.48
N GLY A 136 6.15 25.50 4.91
CA GLY A 136 7.29 25.15 4.05
C GLY A 136 7.42 23.67 3.70
N GLU A 137 6.63 22.80 4.32
CA GLU A 137 6.55 21.36 4.00
C GLU A 137 5.51 21.07 2.91
N CYS A 138 4.66 22.05 2.60
CA CYS A 138 3.63 21.93 1.59
C CYS A 138 4.12 22.37 0.20
N GLU A 139 3.47 21.86 -0.85
CA GLU A 139 3.71 22.32 -2.22
C GLU A 139 3.45 23.83 -2.37
N ALA A 140 4.09 24.45 -3.35
CA ALA A 140 3.98 25.89 -3.56
C ALA A 140 2.52 26.33 -3.77
N GLY A 141 2.03 27.18 -2.87
CA GLY A 141 0.64 27.68 -2.88
C GLY A 141 -0.30 26.97 -1.91
N LEU A 142 0.21 26.01 -1.14
CA LEU A 142 -0.49 25.39 -0.02
C LEU A 142 0.09 25.90 1.31
N VAL A 143 -0.72 25.89 2.35
CA VAL A 143 -0.37 26.18 3.74
C VAL A 143 -0.65 24.96 4.59
N CYS A 144 0.05 24.84 5.70
CA CYS A 144 -0.18 23.74 6.60
C CYS A 144 -1.40 24.04 7.48
N GLY A 145 -2.43 23.21 7.37
CA GLY A 145 -3.65 23.31 8.16
C GLY A 145 -3.45 22.93 9.62
N ASP A 146 -4.41 23.34 10.46
CA ASP A 146 -4.44 22.96 11.88
C ASP A 146 -4.64 21.44 12.09
N ASP A 147 -5.10 20.75 11.05
CA ASP A 147 -5.28 19.30 10.95
C ASP A 147 -4.02 18.56 10.48
N GLY A 148 -2.92 19.27 10.22
CA GLY A 148 -1.67 18.68 9.72
C GLY A 148 -1.71 18.32 8.24
N LEU A 149 -2.69 18.85 7.49
CA LEU A 149 -2.81 18.63 6.05
C LEU A 149 -2.42 19.86 5.26
N CYS A 150 -1.70 19.66 4.15
CA CYS A 150 -1.47 20.72 3.20
C CYS A 150 -2.77 21.09 2.49
N GLN A 151 -3.16 22.35 2.57
CA GLN A 151 -4.43 22.86 2.06
C GLN A 151 -4.25 24.25 1.45
N THR A 152 -5.24 24.75 0.72
CA THR A 152 -5.20 26.14 0.24
C THR A 152 -5.35 27.12 1.40
N GLU A 153 -5.02 28.40 1.19
CA GLU A 153 -5.20 29.45 2.22
C GLU A 153 -6.66 29.57 2.72
N ASP A 154 -7.63 29.10 1.92
CA ASP A 154 -9.06 29.08 2.27
C ASP A 154 -9.46 27.82 3.07
N GLY A 155 -8.52 26.93 3.39
CA GLY A 155 -8.76 25.68 4.12
C GLY A 155 -9.42 24.58 3.29
N ASN A 156 -9.30 24.65 1.96
CA ASN A 156 -9.78 23.59 1.09
C ASN A 156 -8.64 22.60 0.84
N PRO A 157 -8.91 21.29 0.74
CA PRO A 157 -7.89 20.33 0.31
C PRO A 157 -7.25 20.83 -0.99
N PRO A 158 -5.98 20.45 -1.26
CA PRO A 158 -5.38 20.76 -2.54
C PRO A 158 -6.35 20.28 -3.62
N PRO A 159 -6.54 21.02 -4.72
CA PRO A 159 -7.28 20.48 -5.85
C PRO A 159 -6.66 19.10 -6.11
N GLU A 160 -7.46 18.04 -5.96
CA GLU A 160 -6.97 16.67 -5.90
C GLU A 160 -5.83 16.55 -6.91
N ALA A 161 -4.64 16.23 -6.43
CA ALA A 161 -3.54 15.88 -7.31
C ALA A 161 -3.89 14.56 -7.98
N GLY A 162 -4.98 14.52 -8.75
CA GLY A 162 -5.03 13.67 -9.92
C GLY A 162 -3.74 13.98 -10.66
N ASN A 163 -2.92 12.96 -10.83
CA ASN A 163 -1.57 13.00 -11.38
C ASN A 163 -0.43 13.33 -10.39
N ALA A 164 -0.10 12.39 -9.50
CA ALA A 164 1.32 12.11 -9.27
C ALA A 164 1.81 11.24 -10.47
N PRO A 165 2.84 11.65 -11.23
CA PRO A 165 3.37 10.88 -12.37
C PRO A 165 4.09 9.58 -11.96
#